data_AF-A0A7C6NJR1-F1
#
_entry.id   AF-A0A7C6NJR1-F1
#
_cell.length_a   1.000
_cell.length_b   1.000
_cell.length_c   1.000
_cell.angle_alpha   90.00
_cell.angle_beta   90.00
_cell.angle_gamma   90.00
#
_symmetry.space_group_name_H-M   'P 1'
#
loop_
_entity.id
_entity.type
_entity.pdbx_description
1 polymer ?
#
loop_
_entity_poly.entity_id
_entity_poly.type
_entity_poly.pdbx_seq_one_letter_code
_entity_poly.pdbx_strand_id
1 'polypeptide(L)'
;MKKTIYILLALVMLFGGIQVKAAEEEIDPATILKSFNELYSYILYYYVDEPDIVDLLRGAMQGMVETLDVHSTYLSEEEFEDLQMEFEGHFGGIGIVILPDLTVVSPIKGTPGERVGIQPGDVIIAIDGESTEDMSQTEAVQKMRGEPGTTVRISIMREGEEKPLEFEIIREDIEIPYVEWEMKTDKIGYISIADFAVDVGQKVSIAIEELTAEGAEALILDLRTNPGGLLSEAINVASNFLAEGTIVSVRYRVGSDEIYEVNNDFKTNDLPLVVLINQGSASASEIVAAAIRDHGRGILMGMKSFGKGTVQTLFSLSEGSALKLTTGRYYTPLGDFIHEKGIEPDVEVGYDPDYEGDNQLEAAIQYIEDIYLGDVLKAAS
;
A
#
# COMPACT_ATOMS: atom_id res chain seq x y z
N MET A 1 -19.29 81.52 -32.80
CA MET A 1 -20.14 81.23 -31.62
C MET A 1 -21.33 80.38 -32.05
N LYS A 2 -21.66 79.33 -31.27
CA LYS A 2 -22.85 78.43 -31.31
C LYS A 2 -22.64 76.99 -31.83
N LYS A 3 -22.63 76.08 -30.85
CA LYS A 3 -23.30 74.77 -30.69
C LYS A 3 -23.88 74.05 -31.93
N THR A 4 -23.37 72.81 -32.09
CA THR A 4 -24.06 71.50 -32.19
C THR A 4 -25.09 71.25 -33.30
N ILE A 5 -24.89 70.18 -34.08
CA ILE A 5 -25.90 69.18 -34.48
C ILE A 5 -25.20 67.87 -34.85
N TYR A 6 -25.75 66.76 -34.34
CA TYR A 6 -25.36 65.38 -34.57
C TYR A 6 -25.84 64.88 -35.94
N ILE A 7 -25.01 64.10 -36.65
CA ILE A 7 -25.50 63.11 -37.61
C ILE A 7 -24.89 61.76 -37.28
N LEU A 8 -25.80 60.89 -36.84
CA LEU A 8 -25.70 59.47 -36.63
C LEU A 8 -25.33 58.80 -37.97
N LEU A 9 -24.15 58.18 -38.07
CA LEU A 9 -23.88 57.18 -39.11
C LEU A 9 -23.85 55.82 -38.42
N ALA A 10 -24.99 55.13 -38.52
CA ALA A 10 -25.13 53.74 -38.14
C ALA A 10 -24.25 52.91 -39.07
N LEU A 11 -23.11 52.45 -38.56
CA LEU A 11 -22.31 51.42 -39.20
C LEU A 11 -22.88 50.08 -38.74
N VAL A 12 -23.76 49.53 -39.57
CA VAL A 12 -24.24 48.15 -39.49
C VAL A 12 -23.03 47.26 -39.70
N MET A 13 -22.40 46.79 -38.61
CA MET A 13 -21.54 45.61 -38.68
C MET A 13 -22.45 44.39 -38.71
N LEU A 14 -22.68 43.88 -39.92
CA LEU A 14 -23.19 42.54 -40.14
C LEU A 14 -22.29 41.57 -39.37
N PHE A 15 -22.84 40.97 -38.31
CA PHE A 15 -22.34 39.74 -37.71
C PHE A 15 -22.41 38.63 -38.76
N GLY A 16 -21.39 38.57 -39.62
CA GLY A 16 -21.04 37.36 -40.34
C GLY A 16 -20.38 36.43 -39.35
N GLY A 17 -21.17 35.59 -38.69
CA GLY A 17 -20.68 34.52 -37.84
C GLY A 17 -19.89 33.50 -38.66
N ILE A 18 -18.60 33.79 -38.87
CA ILE A 18 -17.63 32.73 -39.12
C ILE A 18 -17.36 32.15 -37.74
N GLN A 19 -18.06 31.08 -37.39
CA GLN A 19 -17.53 30.17 -36.38
C GLN A 19 -16.30 29.51 -36.99
N VAL A 20 -15.16 30.20 -36.90
CA VAL A 20 -13.87 29.53 -36.96
C VAL A 20 -13.85 28.64 -35.73
N LYS A 21 -14.13 27.37 -35.94
CA LYS A 21 -13.72 26.33 -34.99
C LYS A 21 -12.20 26.45 -34.98
N ALA A 22 -11.64 27.18 -34.02
CA ALA A 22 -10.21 27.22 -33.82
C ALA A 22 -9.78 25.76 -33.69
N ALA A 23 -9.02 25.27 -34.67
CA ALA A 23 -8.25 24.07 -34.46
C ALA A 23 -7.34 24.41 -33.28
N GLU A 24 -7.47 23.70 -32.17
CA GLU A 24 -6.44 23.75 -31.12
C GLU A 24 -5.13 23.40 -31.83
N GLU A 25 -4.24 24.39 -31.97
CA GLU A 25 -2.90 24.17 -32.47
C GLU A 25 -2.21 23.28 -31.44
N GLU A 26 -2.08 22.00 -31.76
CA GLU A 26 -1.38 21.04 -30.93
C GLU A 26 0.08 21.49 -30.83
N ILE A 27 0.51 21.90 -29.64
CA ILE A 27 1.87 22.41 -29.45
C ILE A 27 2.86 21.26 -29.65
N ASP A 28 3.80 21.43 -30.58
CA ASP A 28 4.85 20.45 -30.87
C ASP A 28 5.71 20.16 -29.62
N PRO A 29 5.89 18.88 -29.22
CA PRO A 29 6.77 18.51 -28.11
C PRO A 29 8.18 19.11 -28.17
N ALA A 30 8.73 19.32 -29.37
CA ALA A 30 10.03 19.99 -29.50
C ALA A 30 10.00 21.46 -29.04
N THR A 31 8.87 22.14 -29.23
CA THR A 31 8.65 23.51 -28.74
C THR A 31 8.59 23.51 -27.21
N ILE A 32 7.90 22.56 -26.60
CA ILE A 32 7.85 22.41 -25.13
C ILE A 32 9.25 22.14 -24.57
N LEU A 33 10.04 21.26 -25.19
CA LEU A 33 11.41 20.99 -24.75
C LEU A 33 12.31 22.23 -24.87
N LYS A 34 12.11 23.06 -25.90
CA LYS A 34 12.79 24.35 -26.02
C LYS A 34 12.39 25.28 -24.88
N SER A 35 11.09 25.41 -24.60
CA SER A 35 10.58 26.22 -23.50
C SER A 35 11.05 25.72 -22.13
N PHE A 36 11.19 24.41 -21.93
CA PHE A 36 11.76 23.83 -20.72
C PHE A 36 13.22 24.29 -20.52
N ASN A 37 14.04 24.26 -21.58
CA ASN A 37 15.42 24.75 -21.52
C ASN A 37 15.49 26.27 -21.31
N GLU A 38 14.60 27.04 -21.92
CA GLU A 38 14.47 28.50 -21.70
C GLU A 38 14.10 28.81 -20.25
N LEU A 39 13.12 28.10 -19.70
CA LEU A 39 12.69 28.21 -18.31
C LEU A 39 13.86 27.92 -17.36
N TYR A 40 14.53 26.78 -17.55
CA TYR A 40 15.70 26.40 -16.75
C TYR A 40 16.80 27.47 -16.82
N SER A 41 17.09 28.00 -18.02
CA SER A 41 18.08 29.07 -18.21
C SER A 41 17.67 30.38 -17.52
N TYR A 42 16.39 30.74 -17.55
CA TYR A 42 15.89 31.93 -16.87
C TYR A 42 15.96 31.81 -15.35
N ILE A 43 15.68 30.62 -14.79
CA ILE A 43 15.83 30.37 -13.35
C ILE A 43 17.29 30.56 -12.95
N LEU A 44 18.24 29.91 -13.64
CA LEU A 44 19.66 30.03 -13.32
C LEU A 44 20.22 31.45 -13.41
N TYR A 45 19.67 32.28 -14.32
CA TYR A 45 20.22 33.62 -14.58
C TYR A 45 19.51 34.74 -13.83
N TYR A 46 18.19 34.61 -13.60
CA TYR A 46 17.35 35.69 -13.07
C TYR A 46 16.77 35.40 -11.68
N TYR A 47 16.89 34.17 -11.15
CA TYR A 47 16.47 33.92 -9.77
C TYR A 47 17.33 34.74 -8.81
N VAL A 48 16.71 35.26 -7.76
CA VAL A 48 17.33 36.26 -6.87
C VAL A 48 18.43 35.67 -5.99
N ASP A 49 18.32 34.38 -5.69
CA ASP A 49 19.27 33.59 -4.91
C ASP A 49 19.93 32.52 -5.80
N GLU A 50 21.07 31.96 -5.38
CA GLU A 50 21.70 30.84 -6.10
C GLU A 50 20.90 29.55 -5.82
N PRO A 51 20.25 28.94 -6.84
CA PRO A 51 19.43 27.76 -6.62
C PRO A 51 20.31 26.50 -6.49
N ASP A 52 19.85 25.52 -5.70
CA ASP A 52 20.39 24.16 -5.77
C ASP A 52 19.93 23.50 -7.07
N ILE A 53 20.88 23.24 -7.96
CA ILE A 53 20.60 22.68 -9.30
C ILE A 53 20.10 21.23 -9.19
N VAL A 54 20.59 20.47 -8.22
CA VAL A 54 20.20 19.06 -8.04
C VAL A 54 18.74 19.00 -7.61
N ASP A 55 18.35 19.81 -6.62
CA ASP A 55 16.96 19.85 -6.15
C ASP A 55 16.02 20.38 -7.23
N LEU A 56 16.45 21.37 -8.02
CA LEU A 56 15.65 21.88 -9.14
C LEU A 56 15.38 20.79 -10.19
N LEU A 57 16.40 20.00 -10.55
CA LEU A 57 16.25 18.90 -11.50
C LEU A 57 15.43 17.75 -10.93
N ARG A 58 15.59 17.41 -9.64
CA ARG A 58 14.76 16.42 -8.94
C ARG A 58 13.29 16.84 -8.90
N GLY A 59 13.01 18.10 -8.57
CA GLY A 59 11.65 18.64 -8.60
C GLY A 59 11.04 18.60 -10.01
N ALA A 60 11.83 18.84 -11.05
CA ALA A 60 11.38 18.68 -12.43
C ALA A 60 11.07 17.20 -12.78
N MET A 61 11.91 16.25 -12.35
CA MET A 61 11.67 14.81 -12.55
C MET A 61 10.40 14.34 -11.83
N GLN A 62 10.25 14.69 -10.55
CA GLN A 62 9.07 14.39 -9.77
C GLN A 62 7.80 14.96 -10.44
N GLY A 63 7.82 16.25 -10.80
CA GLY A 63 6.68 16.90 -11.45
C GLY A 63 6.31 16.30 -12.80
N MET A 64 7.26 15.72 -13.56
CA MET A 64 6.92 14.97 -14.78
C MET A 64 6.16 13.68 -14.46
N VAL A 65 6.62 12.92 -13.46
CA VAL A 65 6.05 11.60 -13.13
C VAL A 65 4.65 11.74 -12.52
N GLU A 66 4.43 12.75 -11.67
CA GLU A 66 3.12 13.03 -11.03
C GLU A 66 2.00 13.33 -12.05
N THR A 67 2.34 13.69 -13.30
CA THR A 67 1.34 13.91 -14.36
C THR A 67 0.78 12.61 -14.97
N LEU A 68 1.39 11.46 -14.68
CA LEU A 68 1.05 10.19 -15.34
C LEU A 68 -0.16 9.52 -14.68
N ASP A 69 -0.04 9.20 -13.39
CA ASP A 69 -1.08 8.61 -12.55
C ASP A 69 -0.71 8.75 -11.07
N VAL A 70 -1.64 8.35 -10.19
CA VAL A 70 -1.47 8.43 -8.72
C VAL A 70 -0.55 7.34 -8.12
N HIS A 71 -0.01 6.44 -8.93
CA HIS A 71 0.80 5.29 -8.49
C HIS A 71 2.26 5.36 -8.96
N SER A 72 2.54 6.22 -9.93
CA SER A 72 3.85 6.48 -10.48
C SER A 72 4.51 7.60 -9.70
N THR A 73 5.75 7.39 -9.27
CA THR A 73 6.50 8.40 -8.51
C THR A 73 7.99 8.31 -8.80
N TYR A 74 8.65 9.46 -8.73
CA TYR A 74 10.10 9.53 -8.53
C TYR A 74 10.37 9.25 -7.06
N LEU A 75 11.37 8.42 -6.79
CA LEU A 75 11.85 8.10 -5.45
C LEU A 75 13.27 8.61 -5.36
N SER A 76 13.56 9.42 -4.35
CA SER A 76 14.93 9.71 -3.94
C SER A 76 15.68 8.43 -3.55
N GLU A 77 17.00 8.52 -3.34
CA GLU A 77 17.81 7.39 -2.88
C GLU A 77 17.28 6.83 -1.55
N GLU A 78 17.02 7.70 -0.57
CA GLU A 78 16.45 7.34 0.73
C GLU A 78 15.06 6.68 0.60
N GLU A 79 14.15 7.26 -0.18
CA GLU A 79 12.81 6.68 -0.40
C GLU A 79 12.87 5.34 -1.15
N PHE A 80 13.86 5.17 -2.04
CA PHE A 80 14.04 3.92 -2.75
C PHE A 80 14.60 2.82 -1.83
N GLU A 81 15.59 3.15 -0.99
CA GLU A 81 16.11 2.24 0.03
C GLU A 81 15.02 1.84 1.04
N ASP A 82 14.23 2.80 1.52
CA ASP A 82 13.10 2.54 2.42
C ASP A 82 12.07 1.59 1.79
N LEU A 83 11.72 1.79 0.52
CA LEU A 83 10.80 0.91 -0.20
C LEU A 83 11.38 -0.50 -0.39
N GLN A 84 12.69 -0.62 -0.63
CA GLN A 84 13.35 -1.92 -0.74
C GLN A 84 13.33 -2.67 0.59
N MET A 85 13.67 -1.99 1.69
CA MET A 85 13.60 -2.56 3.03
C MET A 85 12.17 -3.03 3.35
N GLU A 86 11.14 -2.21 3.06
CA GLU A 86 9.74 -2.58 3.24
C GLU A 86 9.37 -3.88 2.50
N PHE A 87 9.83 -4.05 1.26
CA PHE A 87 9.62 -5.29 0.50
C PHE A 87 10.40 -6.48 1.04
N GLU A 88 11.59 -6.26 1.60
CA GLU A 88 12.34 -7.31 2.30
C GLU A 88 11.64 -7.73 3.60
N GLY A 89 10.72 -6.91 4.10
CA GLY A 89 9.98 -7.14 5.34
C GLY A 89 10.69 -6.60 6.58
N HIS A 90 11.61 -5.68 6.35
CA HIS A 90 12.62 -5.24 7.28
C HIS A 90 12.63 -3.71 7.28
N PHE A 91 13.04 -3.07 8.37
CA PHE A 91 13.36 -1.65 8.31
C PHE A 91 14.38 -1.28 9.37
N GLY A 92 15.29 -0.37 9.02
CA GLY A 92 16.19 0.25 9.98
C GLY A 92 15.44 1.18 10.91
N GLY A 93 15.40 0.86 12.21
CA GLY A 93 14.68 1.69 13.17
C GLY A 93 14.75 1.22 14.61
N ILE A 94 13.83 1.72 15.43
CA ILE A 94 13.79 1.45 16.87
C ILE A 94 12.67 0.48 17.28
N GLY A 95 11.83 0.05 16.33
CA GLY A 95 10.80 -0.98 16.54
C GLY A 95 9.71 -0.58 17.53
N ILE A 96 9.05 0.56 17.30
CA ILE A 96 7.88 1.02 18.07
C ILE A 96 6.73 1.36 17.12
N VAL A 97 5.50 1.16 17.60
CA VAL A 97 4.28 1.56 16.90
C VAL A 97 3.73 2.82 17.55
N ILE A 98 3.43 3.85 16.75
CA ILE A 98 2.93 5.14 17.23
C ILE A 98 1.61 5.51 16.57
N LEU A 99 0.81 6.33 17.26
CA LEU A 99 -0.38 6.98 16.73
C LEU A 99 -0.04 8.27 15.96
N PRO A 100 -1.00 8.87 15.24
CA PRO A 100 -0.80 10.16 14.57
C PRO A 100 -0.38 11.31 15.48
N ASP A 101 -0.72 11.25 16.77
CA ASP A 101 -0.31 12.21 17.80
C ASP A 101 1.03 11.85 18.48
N LEU A 102 1.78 10.91 17.90
CA LEU A 102 3.08 10.43 18.35
C LEU A 102 3.07 9.73 19.72
N THR A 103 1.89 9.30 20.17
CA THR A 103 1.75 8.40 21.32
C THR A 103 2.16 6.99 20.92
N VAL A 104 3.03 6.37 21.72
CA VAL A 104 3.43 4.97 21.57
C VAL A 104 2.25 4.06 21.88
N VAL A 105 1.82 3.29 20.89
CA VAL A 105 0.86 2.20 21.08
C VAL A 105 1.53 1.04 21.78
N SER A 106 2.66 0.57 21.23
CA SER A 106 3.45 -0.49 21.82
C SER A 106 4.86 -0.53 21.25
N PRO A 107 5.88 -0.90 22.04
CA PRO A 107 7.14 -1.37 21.50
C PRO A 107 6.96 -2.77 20.89
N ILE A 108 7.64 -3.05 19.79
CA ILE A 108 7.69 -4.39 19.21
C ILE A 108 8.58 -5.25 20.11
N LYS A 109 8.14 -6.48 20.40
CA LYS A 109 8.89 -7.38 21.29
C LYS A 109 10.28 -7.69 20.75
N GLY A 110 11.29 -7.60 21.60
CA GLY A 110 12.68 -7.91 21.29
C GLY A 110 13.45 -6.78 20.59
N THR A 111 12.80 -5.67 20.23
CA THR A 111 13.42 -4.56 19.47
C THR A 111 14.12 -3.55 20.39
N PRO A 112 14.95 -2.62 19.84
CA PRO A 112 15.63 -1.60 20.63
C PRO A 112 14.68 -0.80 21.54
N GLY A 113 13.51 -0.40 21.05
CA GLY A 113 12.52 0.38 21.78
C GLY A 113 12.02 -0.32 23.04
N GLU A 114 11.72 -1.62 22.95
CA GLU A 114 11.36 -2.42 24.14
C GLU A 114 12.54 -2.49 25.12
N ARG A 115 13.75 -2.77 24.63
CA ARG A 115 14.93 -3.00 25.48
C ARG A 115 15.39 -1.76 26.25
N VAL A 116 15.21 -0.57 25.67
CA VAL A 116 15.49 0.69 26.39
C VAL A 116 14.37 1.09 27.34
N GLY A 117 13.22 0.41 27.28
CA GLY A 117 12.13 0.57 28.24
C GLY A 117 11.08 1.61 27.82
N ILE A 118 10.89 1.83 26.52
CA ILE A 118 9.70 2.53 26.00
C ILE A 118 8.45 1.71 26.33
N GLN A 119 7.36 2.37 26.67
CA GLN A 119 6.11 1.77 27.13
C GLN A 119 4.90 2.31 26.34
N PRO A 120 3.82 1.52 26.24
CA PRO A 120 2.53 2.03 25.79
C PRO A 120 2.12 3.30 26.55
N GLY A 121 1.64 4.30 25.82
CA GLY A 121 1.22 5.59 26.37
C GLY A 121 2.33 6.65 26.49
N ASP A 122 3.59 6.31 26.22
CA ASP A 122 4.66 7.30 26.10
C ASP A 122 4.39 8.25 24.92
N VAL A 123 4.51 9.55 25.10
CA VAL A 123 4.37 10.53 24.02
C VAL A 123 5.74 11.01 23.59
N ILE A 124 6.10 10.88 22.31
CA ILE A 124 7.38 11.36 21.79
C ILE A 124 7.30 12.88 21.65
N ILE A 125 8.17 13.60 22.38
CA ILE A 125 8.20 15.06 22.43
C ILE A 125 9.41 15.68 21.74
N ALA A 126 10.48 14.91 21.51
CA ALA A 126 11.61 15.34 20.70
C ALA A 126 12.35 14.16 20.05
N ILE A 127 12.90 14.39 18.85
CA ILE A 127 13.75 13.44 18.12
C ILE A 127 15.04 14.18 17.73
N ASP A 128 16.20 13.66 18.15
CA ASP A 128 17.51 14.28 18.01
C ASP A 128 17.58 15.75 18.49
N GLY A 129 16.77 16.06 19.51
CA GLY A 129 16.67 17.38 20.13
C GLY A 129 15.73 18.35 19.41
N GLU A 130 15.10 17.94 18.32
CA GLU A 130 14.07 18.70 17.61
C GLU A 130 12.69 18.40 18.18
N SER A 131 11.91 19.44 18.50
CA SER A 131 10.56 19.30 19.06
C SER A 131 9.60 18.65 18.06
N THR A 132 8.78 17.72 18.52
CA THR A 132 7.78 17.05 17.69
C THR A 132 6.40 17.74 17.66
N GLU A 133 6.24 18.88 18.33
CA GLU A 133 4.93 19.56 18.49
C GLU A 133 4.25 19.90 17.15
N ASP A 134 5.04 20.25 16.13
CA ASP A 134 4.56 20.55 14.78
C ASP A 134 4.87 19.44 13.76
N MET A 135 5.42 18.30 14.20
CA MET A 135 5.78 17.20 13.30
C MET A 135 4.57 16.31 13.02
N SER A 136 4.42 15.91 11.76
CA SER A 136 3.53 14.82 11.38
C SER A 136 4.09 13.46 11.83
N GLN A 137 3.21 12.46 11.92
CA GLN A 137 3.61 11.07 12.17
C GLN A 137 4.66 10.59 11.16
N THR A 138 4.46 10.91 9.88
CA THR A 138 5.37 10.51 8.80
C THR A 138 6.77 11.09 9.00
N GLU A 139 6.86 12.40 9.29
CA GLU A 139 8.15 13.05 9.54
C GLU A 139 8.85 12.47 10.79
N ALA A 140 8.08 12.22 11.86
CA ALA A 140 8.62 11.59 13.07
C ALA A 140 9.15 10.18 12.78
N VAL A 141 8.42 9.36 12.02
CA VAL A 141 8.85 8.01 11.61
C VAL A 141 10.13 8.09 10.78
N GLN A 142 10.21 8.98 9.79
CA GLN A 142 11.41 9.17 8.96
C GLN A 142 12.64 9.51 9.81
N LYS A 143 12.49 10.44 10.78
CA LYS A 143 13.59 10.80 11.69
C LYS A 143 14.01 9.64 12.61
N MET A 144 13.07 8.79 13.03
CA MET A 144 13.38 7.62 13.86
C MET A 144 13.97 6.46 13.07
N ARG A 145 13.66 6.35 11.78
CA ARG A 145 14.29 5.42 10.85
C ARG A 145 15.70 5.87 10.48
N GLY A 146 16.45 4.94 9.89
CA GLY A 146 17.82 5.16 9.45
C GLY A 146 18.64 3.88 9.50
N GLU A 147 19.85 3.93 8.95
CA GLU A 147 20.71 2.75 8.81
C GLU A 147 20.91 2.00 10.15
N PRO A 148 20.76 0.66 10.17
CA PRO A 148 21.07 -0.15 11.34
C PRO A 148 22.48 0.10 11.87
N GLY A 149 22.62 0.20 13.20
CA GLY A 149 23.87 0.53 13.90
C GLY A 149 24.09 2.02 14.11
N THR A 150 23.34 2.90 13.43
CA THR A 150 23.30 4.33 13.77
C THR A 150 22.48 4.57 15.05
N THR A 151 22.55 5.78 15.60
CA THR A 151 21.87 6.12 16.85
C THR A 151 20.85 7.23 16.62
N VAL A 152 19.74 7.15 17.34
CA VAL A 152 18.73 8.22 17.44
C VAL A 152 18.47 8.54 18.91
N ARG A 153 18.28 9.82 19.22
CA ARG A 153 17.89 10.27 20.55
C ARG A 153 16.40 10.58 20.57
N ILE A 154 15.66 9.93 21.46
CA ILE A 154 14.24 10.15 21.65
C ILE A 154 14.00 10.71 23.04
N SER A 155 13.28 11.83 23.11
CA SER A 155 12.73 12.34 24.36
C SER A 155 11.24 12.05 24.41
N ILE A 156 10.77 11.47 25.50
CA ILE A 156 9.34 11.16 25.71
C ILE A 156 8.79 11.85 26.96
N MET A 157 7.47 12.02 26.98
CA MET A 157 6.70 12.29 28.19
C MET A 157 5.94 11.01 28.59
N ARG A 158 6.15 10.56 29.83
CA ARG A 158 5.47 9.39 30.41
C ARG A 158 4.50 9.84 31.50
N GLU A 159 3.29 9.27 31.50
CA GLU A 159 2.32 9.54 32.55
C GLU A 159 2.89 9.19 33.94
N GLY A 160 2.84 10.14 34.87
CA GLY A 160 3.34 9.99 36.23
C GLY A 160 4.80 10.44 36.44
N GLU A 161 5.55 10.74 35.37
CA GLU A 161 6.90 11.30 35.46
C GLU A 161 6.86 12.84 35.40
N GLU A 162 7.59 13.52 36.29
CA GLU A 162 7.62 15.00 36.33
C GLU A 162 8.48 15.61 35.23
N LYS A 163 9.38 14.83 34.62
CA LYS A 163 10.34 15.30 33.62
C LYS A 163 10.36 14.35 32.43
N PRO A 164 10.64 14.87 31.22
CA PRO A 164 10.89 14.02 30.07
C PRO A 164 11.98 12.98 30.33
N LEU A 165 11.78 11.78 29.80
CA LEU A 165 12.79 10.73 29.77
C LEU A 165 13.52 10.79 28.43
N GLU A 166 14.85 10.67 28.44
CA GLU A 166 15.66 10.63 27.23
C GLU A 166 16.25 9.23 27.03
N PHE A 167 16.15 8.75 25.80
CA PHE A 167 16.69 7.47 25.37
C PHE A 167 17.64 7.69 24.20
N GLU A 168 18.83 7.12 24.28
CA GLU A 168 19.74 6.98 23.16
C GLU A 168 19.63 5.55 22.65
N ILE A 169 19.09 5.39 21.43
CA ILE A 169 18.67 4.10 20.90
C ILE A 169 19.49 3.81 19.65
N ILE A 170 20.14 2.65 19.63
CA ILE A 170 20.82 2.16 18.44
C ILE A 170 19.75 1.54 17.53
N ARG A 171 19.67 2.02 16.29
CA ARG A 171 18.77 1.48 15.28
C ARG A 171 19.20 0.06 14.96
N GLU A 172 18.22 -0.83 14.82
CA GLU A 172 18.44 -2.20 14.37
C GLU A 172 17.59 -2.47 13.14
N ASP A 173 17.90 -3.57 12.48
CA ASP A 173 17.04 -4.16 11.47
C ASP A 173 15.83 -4.79 12.15
N ILE A 174 14.64 -4.24 11.93
CA ILE A 174 13.39 -4.64 12.57
C ILE A 174 12.56 -5.46 11.59
N GLU A 175 12.41 -6.75 11.90
CA GLU A 175 11.47 -7.63 11.20
C GLU A 175 10.03 -7.35 11.68
N ILE A 176 9.12 -7.06 10.75
CA ILE A 176 7.70 -6.95 11.07
C ILE A 176 7.04 -8.34 10.91
N PRO A 177 6.22 -8.78 11.87
CA PRO A 177 5.41 -9.98 11.70
C PRO A 177 4.25 -9.69 10.73
N TYR A 178 4.51 -9.78 9.42
CA TYR A 178 3.46 -9.60 8.39
C TYR A 178 2.46 -10.74 8.31
N VAL A 179 2.78 -11.90 8.88
CA VAL A 179 1.91 -13.07 8.93
C VAL A 179 1.78 -13.49 10.38
N GLU A 180 0.55 -13.47 10.88
CA GLU A 180 0.20 -13.99 12.20
C GLU A 180 -0.82 -15.11 12.04
N TRP A 181 -0.75 -16.13 12.89
CA TRP A 181 -1.70 -17.23 12.86
C TRP A 181 -2.00 -17.77 14.25
N GLU A 182 -3.23 -18.23 14.42
CA GLU A 182 -3.69 -18.87 15.66
C GLU A 182 -4.93 -19.75 15.42
N MET A 183 -5.21 -20.66 16.35
CA MET A 183 -6.48 -21.34 16.42
C MET A 183 -7.55 -20.38 16.98
N LYS A 184 -8.54 -19.99 16.16
CA LYS A 184 -9.67 -19.16 16.62
C LYS A 184 -10.74 -19.96 17.35
N THR A 185 -10.85 -21.24 17.00
CA THR A 185 -11.66 -22.24 17.72
C THR A 185 -10.88 -23.54 17.78
N ASP A 186 -11.43 -24.58 18.41
CA ASP A 186 -10.83 -25.92 18.43
C ASP A 186 -10.66 -26.54 17.01
N LYS A 187 -11.27 -25.96 15.98
CA LYS A 187 -11.34 -26.51 14.62
C LYS A 187 -11.03 -25.51 13.50
N ILE A 188 -10.90 -24.23 13.80
CA ILE A 188 -10.73 -23.19 12.79
C ILE A 188 -9.41 -22.47 13.05
N GLY A 189 -8.49 -22.64 12.09
CA GLY A 189 -7.26 -21.86 12.04
C GLY A 189 -7.50 -20.51 11.37
N TYR A 190 -6.79 -19.48 11.84
CA TYR A 190 -6.84 -18.13 11.30
C TYR A 190 -5.45 -17.69 10.93
N ILE A 191 -5.33 -17.06 9.77
CA ILE A 191 -4.08 -16.50 9.23
C ILE A 191 -4.38 -15.09 8.79
N SER A 192 -3.70 -14.09 9.37
CA SER A 192 -3.78 -12.70 8.92
C SER A 192 -2.50 -12.29 8.21
N ILE A 193 -2.65 -11.60 7.08
CA ILE A 193 -1.54 -11.05 6.31
C ILE A 193 -1.65 -9.52 6.32
N ALA A 194 -0.65 -8.83 6.85
CA ALA A 194 -0.61 -7.37 6.89
C ALA A 194 0.00 -6.74 5.62
N ASP A 195 0.98 -7.40 5.01
CA ASP A 195 1.64 -6.98 3.76
C ASP A 195 2.18 -8.20 3.00
N PHE A 196 2.47 -8.04 1.71
CA PHE A 196 3.09 -9.03 0.84
C PHE A 196 4.59 -8.73 0.64
N ALA A 197 5.33 -8.73 1.74
CA ALA A 197 6.79 -8.70 1.75
C ALA A 197 7.40 -10.08 1.43
N VAL A 198 8.72 -10.14 1.21
CA VAL A 198 9.48 -11.37 0.96
C VAL A 198 9.14 -12.44 2.01
N ASP A 199 9.07 -13.69 1.54
CA ASP A 199 8.80 -14.91 2.33
C ASP A 199 7.38 -15.02 2.94
N VAL A 200 6.46 -14.09 2.70
CA VAL A 200 5.07 -14.18 3.17
C VAL A 200 4.39 -15.47 2.70
N GLY A 201 4.57 -15.87 1.45
CA GLY A 201 4.03 -17.14 0.94
C GLY A 201 4.56 -18.36 1.69
N GLN A 202 5.83 -18.36 2.10
CA GLN A 202 6.44 -19.43 2.89
C GLN A 202 5.92 -19.41 4.34
N LYS A 203 5.77 -18.23 4.94
CA LYS A 203 5.19 -18.07 6.29
C LYS A 203 3.74 -18.56 6.33
N VAL A 204 2.93 -18.28 5.31
CA VAL A 204 1.57 -18.84 5.18
C VAL A 204 1.61 -20.37 5.08
N SER A 205 2.57 -20.94 4.35
CA SER A 205 2.73 -22.40 4.26
C SER A 205 3.00 -23.03 5.63
N ILE A 206 3.91 -22.42 6.40
CA ILE A 206 4.23 -22.85 7.78
C ILE A 206 2.99 -22.73 8.68
N ALA A 207 2.28 -21.59 8.62
CA ALA A 207 1.07 -21.37 9.39
C ALA A 207 0.01 -22.47 9.13
N ILE A 208 -0.21 -22.83 7.86
CA ILE A 208 -1.15 -23.90 7.50
C ILE A 208 -0.70 -25.25 8.10
N GLU A 209 0.60 -25.57 8.02
CA GLU A 209 1.13 -26.83 8.59
C GLU A 209 0.96 -26.89 10.12
N GLU A 210 1.27 -25.80 10.82
CA GLU A 210 1.14 -25.72 12.28
C GLU A 210 -0.32 -25.78 12.73
N LEU A 211 -1.21 -24.98 12.11
CA LEU A 211 -2.64 -25.00 12.41
C LEU A 211 -3.26 -26.38 12.15
N THR A 212 -2.85 -27.04 11.05
CA THR A 212 -3.31 -28.40 10.75
C THR A 212 -2.82 -29.40 11.79
N ALA A 213 -1.57 -29.28 12.26
CA ALA A 213 -1.03 -30.12 13.32
C ALA A 213 -1.72 -29.89 14.68
N GLU A 214 -2.22 -28.68 14.92
CA GLU A 214 -3.03 -28.30 16.09
C GLU A 214 -4.49 -28.75 16.00
N GLY A 215 -4.93 -29.24 14.82
CA GLY A 215 -6.25 -29.83 14.62
C GLY A 215 -7.24 -28.97 13.87
N ALA A 216 -6.77 -27.93 13.16
CA ALA A 216 -7.60 -27.16 12.25
C ALA A 216 -8.22 -28.06 11.16
N GLU A 217 -9.54 -27.95 11.00
CA GLU A 217 -10.33 -28.60 9.97
C GLU A 217 -10.85 -27.58 8.94
N ALA A 218 -10.65 -26.29 9.16
CA ALA A 218 -10.96 -25.19 8.26
C ALA A 218 -10.04 -23.99 8.52
N LEU A 219 -9.95 -23.08 7.54
CA LEU A 219 -9.09 -21.90 7.59
C LEU A 219 -9.87 -20.62 7.29
N ILE A 220 -9.50 -19.55 8.00
CA ILE A 220 -9.85 -18.17 7.66
C ILE A 220 -8.56 -17.45 7.26
N LEU A 221 -8.53 -16.92 6.04
CA LEU A 221 -7.46 -16.04 5.57
C LEU A 221 -7.93 -14.59 5.62
N ASP A 222 -7.31 -13.76 6.44
CA ASP A 222 -7.66 -12.36 6.60
C ASP A 222 -6.75 -11.45 5.79
N LEU A 223 -7.33 -10.82 4.78
CA LEU A 223 -6.68 -9.83 3.91
C LEU A 223 -7.27 -8.43 4.12
N ARG A 224 -8.07 -8.22 5.18
CA ARG A 224 -8.65 -6.91 5.49
C ARG A 224 -7.53 -5.92 5.81
N THR A 225 -7.68 -4.70 5.29
CA THR A 225 -6.74 -3.59 5.55
C THR A 225 -5.31 -3.84 5.02
N ASN A 226 -5.12 -4.85 4.16
CA ASN A 226 -3.84 -5.16 3.54
C ASN A 226 -3.72 -4.46 2.15
N PRO A 227 -2.80 -3.48 1.99
CA PRO A 227 -2.66 -2.67 0.77
C PRO A 227 -2.01 -3.41 -0.41
N GLY A 228 -1.55 -4.64 -0.19
CA GLY A 228 -0.88 -5.48 -1.17
C GLY A 228 0.60 -5.63 -0.87
N GLY A 229 1.45 -5.46 -1.88
CA GLY A 229 2.89 -5.67 -1.82
C GLY A 229 3.40 -6.36 -3.08
N LEU A 230 4.34 -7.28 -2.94
CA LEU A 230 4.99 -7.97 -4.05
C LEU A 230 4.04 -8.89 -4.82
N LEU A 231 4.06 -8.78 -6.15
CA LEU A 231 3.30 -9.67 -7.05
C LEU A 231 3.73 -11.14 -6.89
N SER A 232 5.03 -11.40 -6.71
CA SER A 232 5.55 -12.74 -6.48
C SER A 232 4.93 -13.39 -5.24
N GLU A 233 4.72 -12.61 -4.19
CA GLU A 233 4.16 -13.11 -2.94
C GLU A 233 2.65 -13.31 -3.03
N ALA A 234 1.94 -12.50 -3.82
CA ALA A 234 0.55 -12.80 -4.16
C ALA A 234 0.41 -14.18 -4.83
N ILE A 235 1.33 -14.49 -5.75
CA ILE A 235 1.39 -15.78 -6.45
C ILE A 235 1.67 -16.91 -5.45
N ASN A 236 2.69 -16.75 -4.60
CA ASN A 236 3.08 -17.75 -3.63
C ASN A 236 1.98 -18.02 -2.58
N VAL A 237 1.35 -16.97 -2.04
CA VAL A 237 0.22 -17.10 -1.11
C VAL A 237 -0.95 -17.82 -1.78
N ALA A 238 -1.37 -17.43 -2.98
CA ALA A 238 -2.45 -18.12 -3.69
C ALA A 238 -2.11 -19.60 -3.97
N SER A 239 -0.84 -19.91 -4.23
CA SER A 239 -0.36 -21.28 -4.49
C SER A 239 -0.42 -22.19 -3.25
N ASN A 240 -0.51 -21.64 -2.03
CA ASN A 240 -0.79 -22.45 -0.84
C ASN A 240 -2.22 -23.00 -0.78
N PHE A 241 -3.12 -22.50 -1.64
CA PHE A 241 -4.54 -22.87 -1.66
C PHE A 241 -4.98 -23.49 -2.99
N LEU A 242 -4.24 -23.28 -4.08
CA LEU A 242 -4.59 -23.75 -5.42
C LEU A 242 -3.64 -24.85 -5.89
N ALA A 243 -4.19 -25.92 -6.48
CA ALA A 243 -3.39 -27.03 -6.99
C ALA A 243 -2.81 -26.77 -8.39
N GLU A 244 -3.55 -26.03 -9.23
CA GLU A 244 -3.18 -25.72 -10.62
C GLU A 244 -3.96 -24.50 -11.12
N GLY A 245 -3.56 -24.00 -12.30
CA GLY A 245 -4.27 -22.95 -13.02
C GLY A 245 -3.64 -21.56 -12.91
N THR A 246 -4.25 -20.59 -13.60
CA THR A 246 -3.80 -19.20 -13.62
C THR A 246 -4.15 -18.50 -12.32
N ILE A 247 -3.19 -17.79 -11.72
CA ILE A 247 -3.43 -16.90 -10.58
C ILE A 247 -3.76 -15.49 -11.07
N VAL A 248 -2.97 -14.97 -12.01
CA VAL A 248 -3.13 -13.62 -12.54
C VAL A 248 -2.50 -13.51 -13.92
N SER A 249 -3.03 -12.63 -14.76
CA SER A 249 -2.36 -12.25 -16.02
C SER A 249 -2.06 -10.76 -16.02
N VAL A 250 -0.91 -10.37 -16.57
CA VAL A 250 -0.47 -8.98 -16.65
C VAL A 250 -0.27 -8.60 -18.11
N ARG A 251 -0.91 -7.52 -18.53
CA ARG A 251 -0.76 -6.95 -19.86
C ARG A 251 0.08 -5.69 -19.82
N TYR A 252 1.15 -5.67 -20.59
CA TYR A 252 2.08 -4.55 -20.65
C TYR A 252 1.90 -3.75 -21.93
N ARG A 253 2.27 -2.47 -21.89
CA ARG A 253 2.32 -1.63 -23.11
C ARG A 253 3.43 -2.08 -24.07
N VAL A 254 4.54 -2.54 -23.52
CA VAL A 254 5.74 -2.96 -24.25
C VAL A 254 6.11 -4.35 -23.76
N GLY A 255 6.46 -5.25 -24.68
CA GLY A 255 6.78 -6.64 -24.36
C GLY A 255 5.61 -7.59 -24.65
N SER A 256 5.64 -8.75 -24.02
CA SER A 256 4.58 -9.75 -24.10
C SER A 256 3.75 -9.72 -22.81
N ASP A 257 2.45 -10.00 -22.95
CA ASP A 257 1.61 -10.28 -21.79
C ASP A 257 2.15 -11.50 -21.04
N GLU A 258 2.08 -11.46 -19.73
CA GLU A 258 2.52 -12.52 -18.83
C GLU A 258 1.32 -13.19 -18.18
N ILE A 259 1.39 -14.51 -18.05
CA ILE A 259 0.42 -15.33 -17.32
C ILE A 259 1.19 -16.00 -16.20
N TYR A 260 0.76 -15.74 -14.97
CA TYR A 260 1.33 -16.32 -13.76
C TYR A 260 0.43 -17.44 -13.29
N GLU A 261 0.96 -18.67 -13.33
CA GLU A 261 0.28 -19.89 -12.88
C GLU A 261 0.66 -20.22 -11.44
N VAL A 262 -0.04 -21.19 -10.84
CA VAL A 262 0.30 -21.77 -9.54
C VAL A 262 1.78 -22.17 -9.48
N ASN A 263 2.45 -21.72 -8.41
CA ASN A 263 3.80 -22.12 -8.07
C ASN A 263 3.77 -23.49 -7.35
N ASN A 264 4.28 -24.52 -8.03
CA ASN A 264 4.27 -25.90 -7.55
C ASN A 264 5.26 -26.19 -6.41
N ASP A 265 6.08 -25.21 -6.01
CA ASP A 265 6.93 -25.33 -4.82
C ASP A 265 6.10 -25.24 -3.52
N PHE A 266 4.87 -24.70 -3.60
CA PHE A 266 3.92 -24.65 -2.48
C PHE A 266 2.96 -25.84 -2.50
N LYS A 267 2.68 -26.38 -1.31
CA LYS A 267 1.76 -27.49 -1.15
C LYS A 267 0.37 -26.97 -0.85
N THR A 268 -0.57 -27.23 -1.75
CA THR A 268 -1.99 -26.95 -1.51
C THR A 268 -2.58 -27.83 -0.41
N ASN A 269 -3.68 -27.37 0.17
CA ASN A 269 -4.53 -28.11 1.10
C ASN A 269 -6.00 -28.02 0.64
N ASP A 270 -6.84 -28.94 1.10
CA ASP A 270 -8.26 -29.00 0.78
C ASP A 270 -9.17 -28.53 1.93
N LEU A 271 -8.60 -27.87 2.95
CA LEU A 271 -9.40 -27.38 4.07
C LEU A 271 -10.39 -26.32 3.57
N PRO A 272 -11.67 -26.33 4.04
CA PRO A 272 -12.60 -25.25 3.81
C PRO A 272 -11.96 -23.89 4.12
N LEU A 273 -12.17 -22.92 3.23
CA LEU A 273 -11.50 -21.63 3.27
C LEU A 273 -12.50 -20.49 3.14
N VAL A 274 -12.48 -19.58 4.10
CA VAL A 274 -13.10 -18.25 3.99
C VAL A 274 -12.00 -17.21 3.92
N VAL A 275 -12.11 -16.25 3.00
CA VAL A 275 -11.18 -15.13 2.86
C VAL A 275 -11.91 -13.85 3.25
N LEU A 276 -11.41 -13.15 4.25
CA LEU A 276 -11.95 -11.86 4.67
C LEU A 276 -11.32 -10.73 3.85
N ILE A 277 -12.16 -9.87 3.28
CA ILE A 277 -11.74 -8.69 2.51
C ILE A 277 -12.53 -7.44 2.94
N ASN A 278 -11.92 -6.27 2.76
CA ASN A 278 -12.58 -4.98 2.94
C ASN A 278 -12.00 -3.93 1.98
N GLN A 279 -12.44 -2.66 2.12
CA GLN A 279 -11.99 -1.56 1.27
C GLN A 279 -10.47 -1.28 1.32
N GLY A 280 -9.77 -1.75 2.35
CA GLY A 280 -8.32 -1.66 2.46
C GLY A 280 -7.58 -2.81 1.78
N SER A 281 -8.26 -3.89 1.41
CA SER A 281 -7.68 -4.98 0.61
C SER A 281 -7.39 -4.48 -0.81
N ALA A 282 -6.12 -4.37 -1.19
CA ALA A 282 -5.71 -3.83 -2.48
C ALA A 282 -4.60 -4.66 -3.15
N SER A 283 -4.48 -4.55 -4.48
CA SER A 283 -3.33 -5.06 -5.25
C SER A 283 -3.07 -6.56 -5.04
N ALA A 284 -1.98 -6.96 -4.36
CA ALA A 284 -1.65 -8.36 -4.11
C ALA A 284 -2.77 -9.11 -3.36
N SER A 285 -3.41 -8.46 -2.38
CA SER A 285 -4.60 -8.98 -1.68
C SER A 285 -5.74 -9.29 -2.64
N GLU A 286 -5.96 -8.42 -3.62
CA GLU A 286 -6.99 -8.59 -4.63
C GLU A 286 -6.65 -9.73 -5.61
N ILE A 287 -5.36 -9.89 -5.95
CA ILE A 287 -4.90 -11.02 -6.76
C ILE A 287 -5.19 -12.35 -6.05
N VAL A 288 -4.84 -12.46 -4.77
CA VAL A 288 -5.12 -13.68 -3.97
C VAL A 288 -6.61 -13.94 -3.86
N ALA A 289 -7.41 -12.93 -3.51
CA ALA A 289 -8.86 -13.05 -3.38
C ALA A 289 -9.50 -13.45 -4.72
N ALA A 290 -9.11 -12.81 -5.83
CA ALA A 290 -9.59 -13.15 -7.16
C ALA A 290 -9.22 -14.58 -7.55
N ALA A 291 -7.98 -15.01 -7.30
CA ALA A 291 -7.53 -16.36 -7.61
C ALA A 291 -8.34 -17.41 -6.83
N ILE A 292 -8.52 -17.22 -5.53
CA ILE A 292 -9.30 -18.15 -4.69
C ILE A 292 -10.76 -18.22 -5.16
N ARG A 293 -11.39 -17.06 -5.41
CA ARG A 293 -12.79 -16.97 -5.84
C ARG A 293 -13.01 -17.56 -7.24
N ASP A 294 -12.19 -17.15 -8.21
CA ASP A 294 -12.38 -17.50 -9.62
C ASP A 294 -12.13 -19.01 -9.87
N HIS A 295 -11.32 -19.66 -9.02
CA HIS A 295 -11.15 -21.11 -9.00
C HIS A 295 -12.18 -21.86 -8.13
N GLY A 296 -13.07 -21.14 -7.45
CA GLY A 296 -14.05 -21.73 -6.53
C GLY A 296 -13.42 -22.44 -5.33
N ARG A 297 -12.21 -22.03 -4.92
CA ARG A 297 -11.44 -22.68 -3.85
C ARG A 297 -11.94 -22.28 -2.46
N GLY A 298 -12.45 -21.07 -2.30
CA GLY A 298 -12.93 -20.53 -1.04
C GLY A 298 -13.98 -19.46 -1.26
N ILE A 299 -14.58 -19.02 -0.17
CA ILE A 299 -15.63 -17.98 -0.16
C ILE A 299 -15.01 -16.65 0.26
N LEU A 300 -15.25 -15.59 -0.52
CA LEU A 300 -14.92 -14.23 -0.10
C LEU A 300 -16.03 -13.68 0.79
N MET A 301 -15.66 -13.12 1.94
CA MET A 301 -16.60 -12.54 2.89
C MET A 301 -16.13 -11.15 3.35
N GLY A 302 -17.09 -10.28 3.67
CA GLY A 302 -16.82 -8.95 4.20
C GLY A 302 -17.34 -7.85 3.30
N MET A 303 -16.47 -6.93 2.89
CA MET A 303 -16.83 -5.79 2.04
C MET A 303 -15.97 -5.74 0.78
N LYS A 304 -16.50 -5.09 -0.26
CA LYS A 304 -15.82 -4.82 -1.52
C LYS A 304 -14.39 -4.28 -1.34
N SER A 305 -13.45 -4.80 -2.12
CA SER A 305 -12.03 -4.40 -2.10
C SER A 305 -11.75 -3.05 -2.79
N PHE A 306 -10.50 -2.57 -2.71
CA PHE A 306 -10.10 -1.23 -3.15
C PHE A 306 -10.22 -0.98 -4.67
N GLY A 307 -9.74 -1.91 -5.51
CA GLY A 307 -9.74 -1.78 -6.97
C GLY A 307 -8.43 -1.27 -7.57
N LYS A 308 -7.26 -1.71 -7.07
CA LYS A 308 -5.98 -1.34 -7.67
C LYS A 308 -5.55 -2.42 -8.67
N GLY A 309 -5.93 -2.27 -9.94
CA GLY A 309 -5.66 -3.21 -11.05
C GLY A 309 -4.38 -2.96 -11.86
N THR A 310 -3.41 -2.22 -11.32
CA THR A 310 -2.18 -1.81 -12.04
C THR A 310 -0.92 -2.40 -11.40
N VAL A 311 0.09 -2.65 -12.22
CA VAL A 311 1.40 -3.15 -11.81
C VAL A 311 2.42 -2.03 -11.99
N GLN A 312 3.22 -1.78 -10.95
CA GLN A 312 4.34 -0.85 -10.99
C GLN A 312 5.65 -1.62 -11.19
N THR A 313 6.53 -1.09 -12.04
CA THR A 313 7.91 -1.53 -12.18
C THR A 313 8.84 -0.48 -11.57
N LEU A 314 9.88 -0.94 -10.87
CA LEU A 314 10.94 -0.09 -10.36
C LEU A 314 12.10 -0.04 -11.35
N PHE A 315 12.53 1.16 -11.71
CA PHE A 315 13.68 1.43 -12.55
C PHE A 315 14.70 2.22 -11.75
N SER A 316 15.81 1.59 -11.37
CA SER A 316 16.92 2.29 -10.71
C SER A 316 17.56 3.29 -11.66
N LEU A 317 17.90 4.47 -11.13
CA LEU A 317 18.57 5.55 -11.84
C LEU A 317 20.05 5.62 -11.42
N SER A 318 20.86 6.37 -12.17
CA SER A 318 22.32 6.30 -12.06
C SER A 318 22.87 6.93 -10.78
N GLU A 319 22.06 7.77 -10.13
CA GLU A 319 22.37 8.55 -8.95
C GLU A 319 21.81 7.95 -7.65
N GLY A 320 21.40 6.68 -7.66
CA GLY A 320 20.85 5.97 -6.48
C GLY A 320 19.33 6.08 -6.34
N SER A 321 18.70 7.04 -7.02
CA SER A 321 17.25 7.22 -7.03
C SER A 321 16.53 6.14 -7.87
N ALA A 322 15.19 6.14 -7.86
CA ALA A 322 14.40 5.22 -8.68
C ALA A 322 13.13 5.85 -9.27
N LEU A 323 12.67 5.30 -10.39
CA LEU A 323 11.35 5.55 -10.95
C LEU A 323 10.45 4.34 -10.66
N LYS A 324 9.39 4.54 -9.87
CA LYS A 324 8.27 3.61 -9.75
C LYS A 324 7.23 4.01 -10.79
N LEU A 325 6.99 3.15 -11.78
CA LEU A 325 6.14 3.50 -12.93
C LEU A 325 5.08 2.43 -13.16
N THR A 326 3.84 2.84 -13.40
CA THR A 326 2.79 1.93 -13.88
C THR A 326 3.13 1.44 -15.29
N THR A 327 3.44 0.15 -15.42
CA THR A 327 3.85 -0.48 -16.68
C THR A 327 2.85 -1.50 -17.20
N GLY A 328 2.01 -2.03 -16.32
CA GLY A 328 1.09 -3.11 -16.62
C GLY A 328 -0.28 -2.97 -15.97
N ARG A 329 -1.23 -3.69 -16.52
CA ARG A 329 -2.56 -3.90 -15.94
C ARG A 329 -2.73 -5.39 -15.68
N TYR A 330 -3.19 -5.76 -14.50
CA TYR A 330 -3.45 -7.16 -14.20
C TYR A 330 -4.94 -7.50 -14.31
N TYR A 331 -5.21 -8.77 -14.58
CA TYR A 331 -6.54 -9.33 -14.79
C TYR A 331 -6.66 -10.62 -14.00
N THR A 332 -7.86 -10.86 -13.45
CA THR A 332 -8.17 -12.07 -12.68
C THR A 332 -8.09 -13.33 -13.57
N PRO A 333 -8.14 -14.55 -13.01
CA PRO A 333 -8.15 -15.78 -13.81
C PRO A 333 -9.28 -15.84 -14.84
N LEU A 334 -10.45 -15.29 -14.55
CA LEU A 334 -11.57 -15.17 -15.50
C LEU A 334 -11.41 -14.04 -16.53
N GLY A 335 -10.36 -13.23 -16.41
CA GLY A 335 -10.02 -12.14 -17.33
C GLY A 335 -10.64 -10.78 -16.96
N ASP A 336 -11.14 -10.61 -15.74
CA ASP A 336 -11.72 -9.35 -15.29
C ASP A 336 -10.66 -8.29 -14.99
N PHE A 337 -10.90 -7.07 -15.46
CA PHE A 337 -10.11 -5.90 -15.10
C PHE A 337 -10.77 -5.17 -13.92
N ILE A 338 -10.14 -5.26 -12.75
CA ILE A 338 -10.69 -4.79 -11.47
C ILE A 338 -10.31 -3.36 -11.09
N HIS A 339 -9.55 -2.65 -11.92
CA HIS A 339 -9.14 -1.29 -11.61
C HIS A 339 -10.35 -0.35 -11.44
N GLU A 340 -10.35 0.43 -10.36
CA GLU A 340 -11.44 1.31 -9.91
C GLU A 340 -12.77 0.59 -9.61
N LYS A 341 -12.77 -0.74 -9.66
CA LYS A 341 -13.96 -1.57 -9.41
C LYS A 341 -13.83 -2.44 -8.17
N GLY A 342 -12.63 -2.91 -7.83
CA GLY A 342 -12.44 -3.88 -6.76
C GLY A 342 -13.08 -5.24 -7.05
N ILE A 343 -13.10 -6.08 -6.02
CA ILE A 343 -13.62 -7.43 -5.97
C ILE A 343 -14.79 -7.42 -4.99
N GLU A 344 -15.95 -7.86 -5.45
CA GLU A 344 -17.11 -8.05 -4.59
C GLU A 344 -16.96 -9.34 -3.76
N PRO A 345 -17.33 -9.34 -2.47
CA PRO A 345 -17.40 -10.55 -1.68
C PRO A 345 -18.56 -11.44 -2.15
N ASP A 346 -18.44 -12.75 -1.96
CA ASP A 346 -19.54 -13.69 -2.19
C ASP A 346 -20.61 -13.58 -1.09
N VAL A 347 -20.17 -13.26 0.13
CA VAL A 347 -21.04 -12.98 1.29
C VAL A 347 -20.71 -11.60 1.86
N GLU A 348 -21.61 -10.64 1.64
CA GLU A 348 -21.46 -9.29 2.17
C GLU A 348 -21.76 -9.26 3.68
N VAL A 349 -20.80 -8.77 4.46
CA VAL A 349 -20.93 -8.52 5.89
C VAL A 349 -20.34 -7.14 6.17
N GLY A 350 -21.20 -6.17 6.47
CA GLY A 350 -20.78 -4.80 6.79
C GLY A 350 -20.02 -4.73 8.11
N TYR A 351 -19.03 -3.85 8.22
CA TYR A 351 -18.35 -3.58 9.49
C TYR A 351 -19.30 -2.85 10.46
N ASP A 352 -19.43 -3.39 11.67
CA ASP A 352 -20.25 -2.80 12.73
C ASP A 352 -19.35 -2.33 13.89
N PRO A 353 -19.11 -1.01 14.03
CA PRO A 353 -18.24 -0.47 15.08
C PRO A 353 -18.85 -0.56 16.48
N ASP A 354 -20.17 -0.79 16.59
CA ASP A 354 -20.87 -0.92 17.86
C ASP A 354 -20.93 -2.38 18.34
N TYR A 355 -20.45 -3.33 17.54
CA TYR A 355 -20.38 -4.74 17.89
C TYR A 355 -19.25 -5.02 18.89
N GLU A 356 -19.53 -5.77 19.95
CA GLU A 356 -18.49 -6.23 20.87
C GLU A 356 -17.64 -7.31 20.19
N GLY A 357 -16.47 -6.94 19.66
CA GLY A 357 -15.54 -7.86 19.00
C GLY A 357 -15.43 -7.59 17.50
N ASP A 358 -15.26 -8.66 16.71
CA ASP A 358 -15.12 -8.57 15.25
C ASP A 358 -16.28 -9.30 14.57
N ASN A 359 -17.29 -8.53 14.20
CA ASN A 359 -18.53 -9.07 13.63
C ASN A 359 -18.33 -9.81 12.30
N GLN A 360 -17.30 -9.45 11.52
CA GLN A 360 -17.00 -10.11 10.25
C GLN A 360 -16.26 -11.43 10.46
N LEU A 361 -15.31 -11.46 11.42
CA LEU A 361 -14.63 -12.70 11.81
C LEU A 361 -15.62 -13.71 12.41
N GLU A 362 -16.52 -13.26 13.28
CA GLU A 362 -17.55 -14.12 13.86
C GLU A 362 -18.52 -14.66 12.81
N ALA A 363 -18.89 -13.83 11.81
CA ALA A 363 -19.69 -14.30 10.68
C ALA A 363 -18.97 -15.38 9.86
N ALA A 364 -17.65 -15.25 9.65
CA ALA A 364 -16.85 -16.26 8.97
C ALA A 364 -16.75 -17.57 9.76
N ILE A 365 -16.55 -17.49 11.08
CA ILE A 365 -16.57 -18.64 11.98
C ILE A 365 -17.92 -19.36 11.89
N GLN A 366 -19.02 -18.63 12.07
CA GLN A 366 -20.37 -19.19 12.02
C GLN A 366 -20.68 -19.83 10.66
N TYR A 367 -20.26 -19.18 9.57
CA TYR A 367 -20.42 -19.73 8.21
C TYR A 367 -19.69 -21.08 8.06
N ILE A 368 -18.46 -21.18 8.57
CA ILE A 368 -17.69 -22.42 8.52
C ILE A 368 -18.37 -23.51 9.36
N GLU A 369 -18.79 -23.17 10.57
CA GLU A 369 -19.46 -24.10 11.47
C GLU A 369 -20.78 -24.64 10.90
N ASP A 370 -21.60 -23.78 10.28
CA ASP A 370 -22.89 -24.18 9.73
C ASP A 370 -22.77 -25.00 8.44
N ILE A 371 -21.88 -24.61 7.54
CA ILE A 371 -21.82 -25.15 6.18
C ILE A 371 -20.87 -26.34 6.07
N TYR A 372 -19.71 -26.26 6.73
CA TYR A 372 -18.65 -27.26 6.55
C TYR A 372 -18.55 -28.22 7.73
N LEU A 373 -18.79 -27.74 8.95
CA LEU A 373 -18.66 -28.57 10.17
C LEU A 373 -20.01 -29.03 10.75
N GLY A 374 -21.13 -28.52 10.24
CA GLY A 374 -22.47 -28.72 10.81
C GLY A 374 -22.97 -30.17 10.75
N ASP A 375 -22.54 -30.94 9.75
CA ASP A 375 -22.83 -32.38 9.67
C ASP A 375 -21.86 -33.23 10.50
N VAL A 376 -20.67 -32.71 10.83
CA VAL A 376 -19.66 -33.37 11.69
C VAL A 376 -20.01 -33.23 13.17
N LEU A 377 -20.51 -32.05 13.59
CA LEU A 377 -20.91 -31.78 14.99
C LEU A 377 -22.20 -32.51 15.39
N LYS A 378 -23.17 -32.66 14.48
CA LYS A 378 -24.41 -33.44 14.74
C LYS A 378 -24.17 -34.94 14.89
N ALA A 379 -23.05 -35.47 14.37
CA ALA A 379 -22.68 -36.87 14.52
C ALA A 379 -21.95 -37.16 15.86
N ALA A 380 -21.49 -36.12 16.54
CA ALA A 380 -20.78 -36.20 17.83
C ALA A 380 -21.67 -35.88 19.06
N SER A 381 -22.92 -35.44 18.84
CA SER A 381 -23.98 -35.26 19.84
C SER A 381 -24.99 -36.40 19.80
#